data_AF-A0A2U3NX92-F1
#
_entry.id   AF-A0A2U3NX92-F1
#
_cell.length_a   1.000
_cell.length_b   1.000
_cell.length_c   1.000
_cell.angle_alpha   90.00
_cell.angle_beta   90.00
_cell.angle_gamma   90.00
#
_symmetry.space_group_name_H-M   'P 1'
#
loop_
_entity.id
_entity.type
_entity.pdbx_description
1 polymer ?
#
loop_
_entity_poly.entity_id
_entity_poly.type
_entity_poly.pdbx_seq_one_letter_code
_entity_poly.pdbx_strand_id
1 'polypeptide(L)'
;MGLMGTVVGASAVGIAGIAKSAADTLLPGMIGSTHNKHQTRIHLHTRRCDTVHHWRAGLAQARDTYRQWECGPRGDGPPNVVGDEWFEGLRPYLPATGEAAIFRNAHEVHCDNPTLTLLSLEIGRIEKEWADEVKGRRRRPWNR
;
A
#
# COMPACT_ATOMS: atom_id res chain seq x y z
N MET A 1 23.24 -2.63 81.92
CA MET A 1 22.97 -2.79 80.47
C MET A 1 22.11 -1.60 80.06
N GLY A 2 22.39 -0.75 79.07
CA GLY A 2 23.39 -0.68 78.01
C GLY A 2 22.86 0.30 76.96
N LEU A 3 23.55 1.43 76.79
CA LEU A 3 23.70 2.33 75.63
C LEU A 3 22.51 2.85 74.79
N MET A 4 22.59 4.17 74.56
CA MET A 4 22.35 4.90 73.30
C MET A 4 20.92 4.91 72.73
N GLY A 5 20.40 6.01 72.19
CA GLY A 5 20.96 7.33 71.92
C GLY A 5 19.83 8.17 71.32
N THR A 6 19.89 9.47 71.54
CA THR A 6 18.97 10.47 70.98
C THR A 6 19.12 10.60 69.47
N VAL A 7 18.02 10.53 68.72
CA VAL A 7 17.85 11.29 67.47
C VAL A 7 16.45 11.89 67.44
N VAL A 8 16.42 13.22 67.44
CA VAL A 8 15.29 14.07 67.07
C VAL A 8 15.14 14.02 65.56
N GLY A 9 13.93 13.85 65.05
CA GLY A 9 13.62 13.91 63.62
C GLY A 9 12.17 14.28 63.38
N ALA A 10 11.87 15.58 63.46
CA ALA A 10 10.61 16.14 63.01
C ALA A 10 10.53 16.10 61.48
N SER A 11 9.47 15.51 60.94
CA SER A 11 8.97 15.77 59.58
C SER A 11 7.50 15.37 59.52
N ALA A 12 6.63 16.35 59.75
CA ALA A 12 5.22 16.23 59.46
C ALA A 12 5.03 16.23 57.94
N VAL A 13 4.80 15.06 57.35
CA VAL A 13 4.31 14.97 55.97
C VAL A 13 2.80 14.92 56.04
N GLY A 14 2.18 16.10 55.96
CA GLY A 14 0.74 16.24 55.85
C GLY A 14 0.25 15.60 54.56
N ILE A 15 -0.71 14.70 54.67
CA ILE A 15 -1.46 14.15 53.54
C ILE A 15 -2.39 15.26 53.04
N ALA A 16 -1.86 16.17 52.24
CA ALA A 16 -2.65 17.07 51.42
C ALA A 16 -3.11 16.27 50.20
N GLY A 17 -4.40 15.94 50.17
CA GLY A 17 -5.02 15.17 49.12
C GLY A 17 -4.73 15.77 47.74
N ILE A 18 -4.09 14.98 46.89
CA ILE A 18 -3.98 15.28 45.47
C ILE A 18 -5.42 15.26 44.93
N ALA A 19 -5.95 16.43 44.57
CA ALA A 19 -7.14 16.52 43.75
C ALA A 19 -6.82 15.81 42.43
N LYS A 20 -7.30 14.57 42.30
CA LYS A 20 -7.23 13.78 41.07
C LYS A 20 -8.12 14.48 40.05
N SER A 21 -7.49 15.25 39.17
CA SER A 21 -8.16 15.93 38.07
C SER A 21 -8.89 14.87 37.24
N ALA A 22 -10.23 14.89 37.28
CA ALA A 22 -11.10 14.02 36.51
C ALA A 22 -11.20 14.53 35.06
N ALA A 23 -10.06 14.64 34.38
CA ALA A 23 -9.96 15.03 32.97
C ALA A 23 -9.78 13.83 32.02
N ASP A 24 -9.90 12.60 32.51
CA ASP A 24 -9.70 11.37 31.73
C ASP A 24 -10.99 10.54 31.51
N THR A 25 -12.18 11.15 31.63
CA THR A 25 -13.45 10.40 31.49
C THR A 25 -14.25 10.79 30.25
N LEU A 26 -13.65 11.43 29.25
CA LEU A 26 -14.38 11.83 28.05
C LEU A 26 -13.92 11.30 26.70
N LEU A 27 -12.88 10.47 26.55
CA LEU A 27 -12.58 9.87 25.23
C LEU A 27 -12.03 8.43 25.20
N PRO A 28 -12.64 7.42 25.86
CA PRO A 28 -12.33 6.01 25.58
C PRO A 28 -12.65 5.59 24.13
N GLY A 29 -13.61 6.26 23.47
CA GLY A 29 -14.06 5.92 22.12
C GLY A 29 -13.14 6.36 20.96
N MET A 30 -12.29 7.36 21.18
CA MET A 30 -11.44 7.88 20.08
C MET A 30 -10.15 7.07 19.89
N ILE A 31 -9.53 6.56 20.97
CA ILE A 31 -8.24 5.84 20.92
C ILE A 31 -8.36 4.46 20.26
N GLY A 32 -9.44 3.71 20.53
CA GLY A 32 -9.71 2.44 19.83
C GLY A 32 -10.03 2.64 18.35
N SER A 33 -10.74 3.73 18.01
CA SER A 33 -11.08 4.04 16.62
C SER A 33 -9.87 4.45 15.77
N THR A 34 -8.90 5.17 16.34
CA THR A 34 -7.69 5.60 15.62
C THR A 34 -6.72 4.46 15.41
N HIS A 35 -6.59 3.54 16.38
CA HIS A 35 -5.78 2.33 16.24
C HIS A 35 -6.33 1.41 15.13
N ASN A 36 -7.64 1.13 15.13
CA ASN A 36 -8.28 0.33 14.09
C ASN A 36 -8.12 0.97 12.70
N LYS A 37 -8.34 2.30 12.58
CA LYS A 37 -8.14 3.03 11.32
C LYS A 37 -6.69 2.96 10.83
N HIS A 38 -5.72 3.05 11.73
CA HIS A 38 -4.31 2.95 11.39
C HIS A 38 -3.95 1.55 10.90
N GLN A 39 -4.39 0.50 11.60
CA GLN A 39 -4.21 -0.88 11.18
C GLN A 39 -4.83 -1.14 9.80
N THR A 40 -6.08 -0.70 9.57
CA THR A 40 -6.74 -0.86 8.25
C THR A 40 -5.96 -0.17 7.12
N ARG A 41 -5.40 1.03 7.37
CA ARG A 41 -4.59 1.74 6.38
C ARG A 41 -3.28 1.02 6.04
N ILE A 42 -2.59 0.48 7.04
CA ILE A 42 -1.37 -0.31 6.83
C ILE A 42 -1.69 -1.57 6.02
N HIS A 43 -2.72 -2.32 6.42
CA HIS A 43 -3.13 -3.53 5.69
C HIS A 43 -3.48 -3.24 4.22
N LEU A 44 -4.19 -2.13 3.95
CA LEU A 44 -4.50 -1.72 2.59
C LEU A 44 -3.24 -1.36 1.80
N HIS A 45 -2.30 -0.63 2.42
CA HIS A 45 -1.03 -0.28 1.79
C HIS A 45 -0.21 -1.52 1.42
N THR A 46 -0.03 -2.45 2.37
CA THR A 46 0.68 -3.71 2.13
C THR A 46 0.05 -4.48 0.98
N ARG A 47 -1.27 -4.66 0.99
CA ARG A 47 -1.99 -5.35 -0.10
C ARG A 47 -1.75 -4.71 -1.46
N ARG A 48 -1.75 -3.37 -1.52
CA ARG A 48 -1.49 -2.61 -2.76
C ARG A 48 -0.06 -2.79 -3.24
N CYS A 49 0.92 -2.74 -2.35
CA CYS A 49 2.32 -3.03 -2.68
C CYS A 49 2.50 -4.45 -3.23
N ASP A 50 1.90 -5.45 -2.57
CA ASP A 50 1.96 -6.84 -3.00
C ASP A 50 1.33 -7.03 -4.39
N THR A 51 0.20 -6.35 -4.62
CA THR A 51 -0.50 -6.36 -5.92
C THR A 51 0.38 -5.76 -7.03
N VAL A 52 0.99 -4.59 -6.80
CA VAL A 52 1.91 -3.96 -7.78
C VAL A 52 3.13 -4.85 -8.03
N HIS A 53 3.70 -5.43 -6.97
CA HIS A 53 4.83 -6.35 -7.09
C HIS A 53 4.47 -7.56 -7.94
N HIS A 54 3.32 -8.18 -7.70
CA HIS A 54 2.82 -9.29 -8.49
C HIS A 54 2.65 -8.92 -9.97
N TRP A 55 2.06 -7.76 -10.29
CA TRP A 55 1.95 -7.28 -11.67
C TRP A 55 3.31 -7.05 -12.34
N ARG A 56 4.27 -6.45 -11.63
CA ARG A 56 5.63 -6.20 -12.16
C ARG A 56 6.39 -7.51 -12.41
N ALA A 57 6.26 -8.47 -11.52
CA ALA A 57 6.86 -9.79 -11.68
C ALA A 57 6.26 -10.52 -12.89
N GLY A 58 4.94 -10.53 -13.01
CA GLY A 58 4.25 -11.11 -14.16
C GLY A 58 4.64 -10.47 -15.50
N LEU A 59 4.69 -9.13 -15.56
CA LEU A 59 5.11 -8.41 -16.76
C LEU A 59 6.58 -8.72 -17.14
N ALA A 60 7.47 -8.84 -16.15
CA ALA A 60 8.86 -9.21 -16.39
C ALA A 60 8.99 -10.65 -16.92
N GLN A 61 8.21 -11.59 -16.39
CA GLN A 61 8.16 -12.95 -16.88
C GLN A 61 7.60 -13.01 -18.31
N ALA A 62 6.49 -12.32 -18.59
CA ALA A 62 5.88 -12.26 -19.92
C ALA A 62 6.83 -11.68 -20.97
N ARG A 63 7.63 -10.67 -20.61
CA ARG A 63 8.73 -10.15 -21.45
C ARG A 63 9.72 -11.25 -21.81
N ASP A 64 10.18 -11.99 -20.80
CA ASP A 64 11.23 -12.97 -20.97
C ASP A 64 10.71 -14.14 -21.82
N THR A 65 9.45 -14.56 -21.62
CA THR A 65 8.77 -15.52 -22.48
C THR A 65 8.63 -15.02 -23.92
N TYR A 66 8.21 -13.77 -24.13
CA TYR A 66 8.11 -13.18 -25.48
C TYR A 66 9.48 -13.13 -26.17
N ARG A 67 10.54 -12.73 -25.45
CA ARG A 67 11.91 -12.70 -26.00
C ARG A 67 12.44 -14.09 -26.35
N GLN A 68 12.15 -15.09 -25.51
CA GLN A 68 12.51 -16.48 -25.80
C GLN A 68 11.81 -16.97 -27.07
N TRP A 69 10.53 -16.63 -27.24
CA TRP A 69 9.80 -16.92 -28.46
C TRP A 69 10.38 -16.17 -29.68
N GLU A 70 10.69 -14.87 -29.53
CA GLU A 70 11.23 -14.03 -30.61
C GLU A 70 12.59 -14.53 -31.13
N CYS A 71 13.45 -15.01 -30.22
CA CYS A 71 14.76 -15.59 -30.53
C CYS A 71 14.72 -17.09 -30.87
N GLY A 72 13.58 -17.75 -30.65
CA GLY A 72 13.40 -19.20 -30.80
C GLY A 72 12.86 -19.63 -32.17
N PRO A 73 12.73 -20.94 -32.40
CA PRO A 73 12.05 -21.45 -33.59
C PRO A 73 10.56 -21.07 -33.56
N ARG A 74 10.08 -20.39 -34.61
CA ARG A 74 8.72 -19.83 -34.72
C ARG A 74 7.64 -20.85 -35.07
N GLY A 75 7.71 -22.04 -34.48
CA GLY A 75 6.75 -23.12 -34.73
C GLY A 75 5.35 -22.81 -34.18
N ASP A 76 5.30 -22.06 -33.08
CA ASP A 76 4.07 -21.66 -32.39
C ASP A 76 3.84 -20.15 -32.48
N GLY A 77 2.60 -19.72 -32.26
CA GLY A 77 2.21 -18.31 -32.20
C GLY A 77 2.86 -17.55 -31.03
N PRO A 78 2.85 -16.20 -31.07
CA PRO A 78 3.41 -15.38 -29.99
C PRO A 78 2.70 -15.65 -28.66
N PRO A 79 3.43 -15.62 -27.53
CA PRO A 79 2.84 -15.86 -26.22
C PRO A 79 1.82 -14.76 -25.90
N ASN A 80 0.64 -15.18 -25.44
CA ASN A 80 -0.47 -14.32 -25.04
C ASN A 80 -0.55 -14.26 -23.51
N VAL A 81 -0.74 -13.06 -22.94
CA VAL A 81 -0.86 -12.86 -21.49
C VAL A 81 -2.31 -12.75 -21.01
N VAL A 82 -3.28 -12.74 -21.92
CA VAL A 82 -4.70 -12.74 -21.55
C VAL A 82 -5.03 -14.04 -20.83
N GLY A 83 -5.66 -13.94 -19.66
CA GLY A 83 -5.91 -15.07 -18.75
C GLY A 83 -4.83 -15.27 -17.68
N ASP A 84 -3.67 -14.62 -17.78
CA ASP A 84 -2.70 -14.65 -16.69
C ASP A 84 -3.25 -13.87 -15.48
N GLU A 85 -3.09 -14.43 -14.27
CA GLU A 85 -3.59 -13.84 -13.02
C GLU A 85 -3.13 -12.39 -12.83
N TRP A 86 -1.85 -12.12 -13.14
CA TRP A 86 -1.28 -10.79 -13.00
C TRP A 86 -1.93 -9.78 -13.96
N PHE A 87 -2.23 -10.20 -15.20
CA PHE A 87 -2.79 -9.32 -16.22
C PHE A 87 -4.29 -9.09 -15.99
N GLU A 88 -5.04 -10.15 -15.67
CA GLU A 88 -6.45 -10.05 -15.32
C GLU A 88 -6.66 -9.22 -14.03
N GLY A 89 -5.72 -9.31 -13.08
CA GLY A 89 -5.71 -8.45 -11.91
C GLY A 89 -5.45 -6.97 -12.24
N LEU A 90 -4.65 -6.67 -13.26
CA LEU A 90 -4.32 -5.31 -13.71
C LEU A 90 -5.46 -4.69 -14.53
N ARG A 91 -6.13 -5.47 -15.38
CA ARG A 91 -7.15 -5.02 -16.35
C ARG A 91 -8.20 -4.03 -15.81
N PRO A 92 -8.80 -4.24 -14.62
CA PRO A 92 -9.79 -3.31 -14.08
C PRO A 92 -9.26 -1.88 -13.84
N TYR A 93 -7.95 -1.75 -13.62
CA TYR A 93 -7.27 -0.50 -13.28
C TYR A 93 -6.69 0.23 -14.50
N LEU A 94 -6.72 -0.39 -15.68
CA LEU A 94 -6.32 0.24 -16.93
C LEU A 94 -7.31 1.37 -17.29
N PRO A 95 -6.83 2.44 -17.94
CA PRO A 95 -7.68 3.57 -18.28
C PRO A 95 -8.78 3.16 -19.26
N ALA A 96 -9.94 3.80 -19.17
CA ALA A 96 -11.06 3.54 -20.10
C ALA A 96 -10.85 4.21 -21.48
N THR A 97 -9.90 5.14 -21.58
CA THR A 97 -9.57 5.89 -22.80
C THR A 97 -8.06 5.93 -23.03
N GLY A 98 -7.63 6.27 -24.24
CA GLY A 98 -6.22 6.32 -24.63
C GLY A 98 -5.67 4.99 -25.14
N GLU A 99 -4.35 4.93 -25.37
CA GLU A 99 -3.69 3.79 -25.99
C GLU A 99 -3.82 2.50 -25.17
N ALA A 100 -3.73 2.60 -23.84
CA ALA A 100 -3.84 1.43 -22.96
C ALA A 100 -5.28 0.92 -22.76
N ALA A 101 -6.31 1.66 -23.22
CA ALA A 101 -7.70 1.24 -23.07
C ALA A 101 -8.03 -0.02 -23.86
N ILE A 102 -7.30 -0.27 -24.97
CA ILE A 102 -7.48 -1.45 -25.80
C ILE A 102 -7.27 -2.75 -24.99
N PHE A 103 -6.33 -2.74 -24.03
CA PHE A 103 -5.96 -3.91 -23.25
C PHE A 103 -7.03 -4.35 -22.24
N ARG A 104 -7.99 -3.47 -21.91
CA ARG A 104 -9.12 -3.84 -21.03
C ARG A 104 -9.98 -4.95 -21.63
N ASN A 105 -10.16 -4.94 -22.95
CA ASN A 105 -11.05 -5.85 -23.67
C ASN A 105 -10.32 -6.68 -24.74
N ALA A 106 -8.99 -6.51 -24.89
CA ALA A 106 -8.20 -7.26 -25.85
C ALA A 106 -8.21 -8.76 -25.52
N HIS A 107 -8.51 -9.61 -26.51
CA HIS A 107 -8.52 -11.06 -26.33
C HIS A 107 -7.13 -11.67 -26.52
N GLU A 108 -6.23 -10.92 -27.17
CA GLU A 108 -4.83 -11.26 -27.36
C GLU A 108 -3.97 -10.05 -27.00
N VAL A 109 -2.99 -10.27 -26.14
CA VAL A 109 -2.00 -9.28 -25.74
C VAL A 109 -0.64 -9.97 -25.71
N HIS A 110 0.26 -9.51 -26.55
CA HIS A 110 1.63 -10.01 -26.62
C HIS A 110 2.55 -8.96 -26.02
N CYS A 111 3.46 -9.38 -25.13
CA CYS A 111 4.40 -8.47 -24.46
C CYS A 111 5.59 -8.11 -25.35
N ASP A 112 5.31 -7.54 -26.53
CA ASP A 112 6.31 -6.86 -27.35
C ASP A 112 6.80 -5.56 -26.67
N ASN A 113 7.89 -4.98 -27.16
CA ASN A 113 8.50 -3.81 -26.51
C ASN A 113 7.54 -2.61 -26.35
N PRO A 114 6.69 -2.26 -27.35
CA PRO A 114 5.66 -1.24 -27.19
C PRO A 114 4.63 -1.55 -26.10
N THR A 115 4.00 -2.74 -26.15
CA THR A 115 2.99 -3.15 -25.17
C THR A 115 3.56 -3.20 -23.76
N LEU A 116 4.78 -3.72 -23.62
CA LEU A 116 5.47 -3.79 -22.34
C LEU A 116 5.72 -2.40 -21.76
N THR A 117 6.16 -1.46 -22.58
CA THR A 117 6.41 -0.08 -22.15
C THR A 117 5.12 0.58 -21.67
N LEU A 118 4.03 0.43 -22.44
CA LEU A 118 2.73 0.96 -22.06
C LEU A 118 2.21 0.37 -20.75
N LEU A 119 2.22 -0.96 -20.61
CA LEU A 119 1.75 -1.62 -19.39
C LEU A 119 2.61 -1.25 -18.17
N SER A 120 3.94 -1.14 -18.34
CA SER A 120 4.85 -0.71 -17.28
C SER A 120 4.54 0.73 -16.79
N LEU A 121 4.27 1.64 -17.73
CA LEU A 121 3.88 3.02 -17.40
C LEU A 121 2.52 3.07 -16.68
N GLU A 122 1.54 2.26 -17.11
CA GLU A 122 0.24 2.20 -16.44
C GLU A 122 0.33 1.62 -15.03
N ILE A 123 1.11 0.56 -14.82
CA ILE A 123 1.40 0.05 -13.47
C ILE A 123 2.03 1.15 -12.60
N GLY A 124 2.98 1.92 -13.13
CA GLY A 124 3.59 3.05 -12.43
C GLY A 124 2.61 4.19 -12.12
N ARG A 125 1.67 4.47 -13.03
CA ARG A 125 0.59 5.45 -12.82
C ARG A 125 -0.31 5.01 -11.66
N ILE A 126 -0.73 3.75 -11.64
CA ILE A 126 -1.58 3.18 -10.60
C ILE A 126 -0.85 3.18 -9.25
N GLU A 127 0.41 2.76 -9.21
CA GLU A 127 1.24 2.79 -8.01
C GLU A 127 1.34 4.21 -7.41
N LYS A 128 1.56 5.21 -8.27
CA LYS A 128 1.61 6.62 -7.85
C LYS A 128 0.27 7.10 -7.32
N GLU A 129 -0.83 6.78 -7.99
CA GLU A 129 -2.19 7.13 -7.57
C GLU A 129 -2.50 6.54 -6.19
N TRP A 130 -2.19 5.26 -5.98
CA TRP A 130 -2.35 4.61 -4.70
C TRP A 130 -1.46 5.19 -3.59
N ALA A 131 -0.22 5.59 -3.92
CA ALA A 131 0.68 6.25 -2.97
C ALA A 131 0.18 7.65 -2.59
N ASP A 132 -0.38 8.42 -3.53
CA ASP A 132 -0.93 9.75 -3.31
C ASP A 132 -2.19 9.70 -2.41
N GLU A 133 -3.05 8.70 -2.60
CA GLU A 133 -4.21 8.43 -1.74
C GLU A 133 -3.81 8.19 -0.28
N VAL A 134 -2.78 7.37 -0.05
CA VAL A 134 -2.27 7.07 1.30
C VAL A 134 -1.70 8.31 1.97
N LYS A 135 -1.02 9.17 1.19
CA LYS A 135 -0.47 10.45 1.67
C LYS A 135 -1.55 11.51 1.92
N GLY A 136 -2.82 11.23 1.62
CA GLY A 136 -3.92 12.19 1.73
C GLY A 136 -3.80 13.36 0.77
N ARG A 137 -2.92 13.28 -0.24
CA ARG A 137 -2.80 14.27 -1.30
C ARG A 137 -3.90 14.00 -2.32
N ARG A 138 -5.15 14.33 -1.99
CA ARG A 138 -6.16 14.52 -3.06
C ARG A 138 -5.58 15.58 -3.98
N ARG A 139 -5.32 15.22 -5.24
CA ARG A 139 -5.00 16.20 -6.28
C ARG A 139 -6.06 17.29 -6.19
N ARG A 140 -5.66 18.52 -5.85
CA ARG A 140 -6.55 19.67 -6.02
C ARG A 140 -6.97 19.64 -7.50
N PRO A 141 -8.27 19.69 -7.82
CA PRO A 141 -8.70 19.77 -9.20
C PRO A 141 -8.10 21.06 -9.77
N TRP A 142 -7.18 20.91 -10.72
CA TRP A 142 -6.62 22.04 -11.45
C TRP A 142 -7.67 22.47 -12.47
N ASN A 143 -8.57 23.38 -12.07
CA ASN A 143 -9.36 24.15 -13.01
C ASN A 143 -8.41 25.15 -13.69
N ARG A 144 -8.14 24.94 -14.98
CA ARG A 144 -7.83 26.03 -15.90
C ARG A 144 -8.19 25.64 -17.33
#